data_AF-A0A3S4DPK6-F1
#
_entry.id   AF-A0A3S4DPK6-F1
#
_cell.length_a   1.000
_cell.length_b   1.000
_cell.length_c   1.000
_cell.angle_alpha   90.00
_cell.angle_beta   90.00
_cell.angle_gamma   90.00
#
_symmetry.space_group_name_H-M   'P 1'
#
loop_
_entity.id
_entity.type
_entity.pdbx_description
1 polymer ?
#
loop_
_entity_poly.entity_id
_entity_poly.type
_entity_poly.pdbx_seq_one_letter_code
_entity_poly.pdbx_strand_id
1 'polypeptide(L)'
;MLAPVAGLLRERIGEAIITPSSMRSILDSVGNRLDEAKDTSRYLTGLLVFLGLMGTFYGLLETVSSVAGVINALDVTSADSAALFGNLKEGLAAPLGGMGTAFSSSLFGLAGSLVLGFLDLQTSQAQNAFYTDLEDWMTSMTELDHPVTAMQANSMAGGGADMQAAIERLGANMQNQNASQNAIRAMAELARGIDGLVKHIRTEQDDLRKYINEQGETNKRLRDLIEAMLNEPDNERRD
;
A
#
# COMPACT_ATOMS: atom_id res chain seq x y z
N MET A 1 35.07 1.00 3.69
CA MET A 1 35.90 -0.02 3.02
C MET A 1 35.44 -0.18 1.57
N LEU A 2 35.65 0.81 0.70
CA LEU A 2 35.25 0.81 -0.73
C LEU A 2 36.42 1.09 -1.68
N ALA A 3 37.62 1.33 -1.14
CA ALA A 3 38.81 1.73 -1.88
C ALA A 3 39.37 0.66 -2.86
N PRO A 4 39.31 -0.67 -2.60
CA PRO A 4 39.89 -1.65 -3.53
C PRO A 4 39.02 -1.91 -4.76
N VAL A 5 37.72 -1.63 -4.68
CA VAL A 5 36.75 -1.90 -5.77
C VAL A 5 36.79 -0.81 -6.84
N ALA A 6 37.07 0.44 -6.44
CA ALA A 6 37.22 1.56 -7.37
C ALA A 6 38.46 1.43 -8.29
N GLY A 7 39.51 0.77 -7.81
CA GLY A 7 40.72 0.50 -8.61
C GLY A 7 40.48 -0.56 -9.69
N LEU A 8 39.78 -1.64 -9.34
CA LEU A 8 39.49 -2.74 -10.25
C LEU A 8 38.43 -2.38 -11.31
N LEU A 9 37.49 -1.47 -11.00
CA LEU A 9 36.56 -0.96 -12.02
C LEU A 9 37.27 -0.06 -13.05
N ARG A 10 38.26 0.75 -12.64
CA ARG A 10 38.90 1.71 -13.55
C ARG A 10 39.75 1.06 -14.64
N GLU A 11 40.29 -0.13 -14.36
CA GLU A 11 41.22 -0.82 -15.27
C GLU A 11 40.50 -1.71 -16.31
N ARG A 12 39.23 -2.09 -16.06
CA ARG A 12 38.43 -2.93 -16.98
C ARG A 12 37.47 -2.17 -17.91
N ILE A 13 37.25 -0.87 -17.70
CA ILE A 13 36.33 -0.07 -18.53
C ILE A 13 36.89 0.21 -19.94
N GLY A 14 38.18 -0.06 -20.20
CA GLY A 14 38.79 0.12 -21.52
C GLY A 14 38.47 -0.98 -22.54
N GLU A 15 38.06 -2.18 -22.11
CA GLU A 15 37.97 -3.35 -23.02
C GLU A 15 36.99 -4.45 -22.55
N ALA A 16 36.20 -4.24 -21.49
CA ALA A 16 35.21 -5.22 -21.07
C ALA A 16 33.90 -5.02 -21.85
N ILE A 17 33.75 -5.82 -22.91
CA ILE A 17 32.47 -6.14 -23.54
C ILE A 17 31.48 -6.48 -22.42
N ILE A 18 30.53 -5.58 -22.14
CA ILE A 18 29.51 -5.83 -21.13
C ILE A 18 28.54 -6.83 -21.76
N THR A 19 28.72 -8.11 -21.45
CA THR A 19 27.83 -9.17 -21.91
C THR A 19 26.41 -8.90 -21.36
N PRO A 20 25.33 -9.12 -22.14
CA PRO A 20 23.95 -8.88 -21.69
C PRO A 20 23.57 -9.56 -20.36
N SER A 21 24.24 -10.66 -20.01
CA SER A 21 24.09 -11.36 -18.73
C SER A 21 24.62 -10.56 -17.53
N SER A 22 25.71 -9.82 -17.68
CA SER A 22 26.27 -8.96 -16.63
C SER A 22 25.42 -7.71 -16.37
N MET A 23 24.79 -7.15 -17.42
CA MET A 23 23.81 -6.05 -17.26
C MET A 23 22.59 -6.48 -16.43
N ARG A 24 22.01 -7.63 -16.75
CA ARG A 24 20.83 -8.15 -16.05
C ARG A 24 21.12 -8.43 -14.57
N SER A 25 22.32 -8.91 -14.26
CA SER A 25 22.75 -9.13 -12.88
C SER A 25 22.97 -7.82 -12.10
N ILE A 26 23.43 -6.73 -12.76
CA ILE A 26 23.55 -5.42 -12.12
C ILE A 26 22.17 -4.82 -11.85
N LEU A 27 21.24 -4.89 -12.81
CA LEU A 27 19.85 -4.47 -12.61
C LEU A 27 19.18 -5.21 -11.45
N ASP A 28 19.36 -6.53 -11.37
CA ASP A 28 18.78 -7.35 -10.31
C ASP A 28 19.38 -7.04 -8.93
N SER A 29 20.70 -6.79 -8.87
CA SER A 29 21.40 -6.32 -7.67
C SER A 29 20.90 -4.96 -7.20
N VAL A 30 20.71 -4.01 -8.13
CA VAL A 30 20.16 -2.68 -7.83
C VAL A 30 18.70 -2.83 -7.40
N GLY A 31 17.91 -3.64 -8.12
CA GLY A 31 16.63 -4.28 -7.76
C GLY A 31 16.49 -4.52 -6.27
N ASN A 32 17.19 -5.55 -5.83
CA ASN A 32 17.13 -6.07 -4.48
C ASN A 32 17.51 -5.03 -3.42
N ARG A 33 18.52 -4.19 -3.69
CA ARG A 33 18.93 -3.13 -2.74
C ARG A 33 17.86 -2.05 -2.56
N LEU A 34 17.13 -1.75 -3.62
CA LEU A 34 16.13 -0.71 -3.65
C LEU A 34 14.83 -1.17 -2.98
N ASP A 35 14.48 -2.44 -3.17
CA ASP A 35 13.38 -3.10 -2.45
C ASP A 35 13.67 -3.23 -0.95
N GLU A 36 14.91 -3.56 -0.55
CA GLU A 36 15.31 -3.60 0.86
C GLU A 36 15.16 -2.22 1.56
N ALA A 37 15.46 -1.14 0.84
CA ALA A 37 15.23 0.22 1.32
C ALA A 37 13.72 0.54 1.48
N LYS A 38 12.87 0.05 0.57
CA LYS A 38 11.40 0.16 0.67
C LYS A 38 10.84 -0.60 1.86
N ASP A 39 11.31 -1.82 2.10
CA ASP A 39 10.89 -2.60 3.27
C ASP A 39 11.23 -1.87 4.58
N THR A 40 12.39 -1.22 4.64
CA THR A 40 12.79 -0.37 5.77
C THR A 40 11.82 0.82 5.94
N SER A 41 11.47 1.52 4.86
CA SER A 41 10.50 2.63 4.86
C SER A 41 9.11 2.20 5.36
N ARG A 42 8.64 1.04 4.89
CA ARG A 42 7.35 0.47 5.29
C ARG A 42 7.34 0.03 6.75
N TYR A 43 8.44 -0.54 7.23
CA TYR A 43 8.64 -0.85 8.65
C TYR A 43 8.62 0.43 9.51
N LEU A 44 9.34 1.47 9.11
CA LEU A 44 9.41 2.74 9.84
C LEU A 44 8.04 3.41 9.95
N THR A 45 7.25 3.34 8.87
CA THR A 45 5.86 3.81 8.85
C THR A 45 4.98 3.04 9.84
N GLY A 46 5.05 1.71 9.85
CA GLY A 46 4.32 0.89 10.82
C GLY A 46 4.76 1.13 12.26
N LEU A 47 6.06 1.35 12.48
CA LEU A 47 6.63 1.67 13.78
C LEU A 47 6.12 3.02 14.31
N LEU A 48 5.97 4.04 13.48
CA LEU A 48 5.40 5.34 13.86
C LEU A 48 3.94 5.22 14.30
N VAL A 49 3.15 4.41 13.59
CA VAL A 49 1.76 4.13 13.99
C VAL A 49 1.73 3.42 15.34
N PHE A 50 2.57 2.41 15.51
CA PHE A 50 2.69 1.68 16.78
C PHE A 50 3.13 2.62 17.92
N LEU A 51 4.09 3.51 17.68
CA LEU A 51 4.54 4.50 18.66
C LEU A 51 3.41 5.46 19.05
N GLY A 52 2.60 5.90 18.09
CA GLY A 52 1.42 6.72 18.34
C GLY A 52 0.39 6.02 19.24
N LEU A 53 0.13 4.74 18.98
CA LEU A 53 -0.74 3.91 19.83
C LEU A 53 -0.15 3.71 21.23
N MET A 54 1.16 3.44 21.35
CA MET A 54 1.84 3.35 22.64
C MET A 54 1.72 4.65 23.45
N GLY A 55 1.79 5.81 22.79
CA GLY A 55 1.56 7.10 23.44
C GLY A 55 0.14 7.27 23.96
N THR A 56 -0.87 6.81 23.22
CA THR A 56 -2.26 6.79 23.72
C THR A 56 -2.41 5.90 24.94
N PHE A 57 -1.75 4.74 24.92
CA PHE A 57 -1.78 3.81 26.04
C PHE A 57 -1.15 4.42 27.29
N TYR A 58 0.00 5.08 27.12
CA TYR A 58 0.67 5.78 28.21
C TYR A 58 -0.19 6.90 28.81
N GLY A 59 -0.78 7.77 27.98
CA GLY A 59 -1.64 8.85 28.49
C GLY A 59 -2.91 8.30 29.18
N LEU A 60 -3.47 7.19 28.70
CA LEU A 60 -4.57 6.52 29.40
C LEU A 60 -4.14 5.97 30.77
N LEU A 61 -2.94 5.38 30.91
CA LEU A 61 -2.43 4.98 32.22
C LEU A 61 -2.30 6.16 33.19
N GLU A 62 -1.87 7.31 32.69
CA GLU A 62 -1.82 8.55 33.48
C GLU A 62 -3.23 8.98 33.94
N THR A 63 -4.22 8.92 33.05
CA THR A 63 -5.62 9.23 33.42
C THR A 63 -6.16 8.28 34.50
N VAL A 64 -5.89 6.97 34.39
CA VAL A 64 -6.35 5.96 35.35
C VAL A 64 -5.67 6.16 36.70
N SER A 65 -4.37 6.43 36.71
CA SER A 65 -3.61 6.72 37.94
C SER A 65 -4.15 7.97 38.64
N SER A 66 -4.42 9.04 37.88
CA SER A 66 -5.01 10.26 38.42
C SER A 66 -6.39 10.02 39.02
N VAL A 67 -7.27 9.28 38.32
CA VAL A 67 -8.60 8.94 38.84
C VAL A 67 -8.51 8.09 40.11
N ALA A 68 -7.60 7.10 40.16
CA ALA A 68 -7.37 6.30 41.35
C ALA A 68 -6.86 7.16 42.52
N GLY A 69 -6.03 8.16 42.26
CA GLY A 69 -5.57 9.13 43.28
C GLY A 69 -6.73 9.94 43.87
N VAL A 70 -7.62 10.45 43.03
CA VAL A 70 -8.80 11.22 43.46
C VAL A 70 -9.75 10.37 44.29
N ILE A 71 -10.00 9.12 43.89
CA ILE A 71 -10.85 8.19 44.64
C ILE A 71 -10.27 7.90 46.02
N ASN A 72 -8.94 7.70 46.13
CA ASN A 72 -8.27 7.47 47.40
C ASN A 72 -8.20 8.72 48.29
N ALA A 73 -8.15 9.91 47.70
CA ALA A 73 -8.12 11.18 48.41
C ALA A 73 -9.50 11.63 48.92
N LEU A 74 -10.58 11.01 48.45
CA LEU A 74 -11.94 11.34 48.85
C LEU A 74 -12.24 10.77 50.24
N ASP A 75 -11.99 11.57 51.28
CA ASP A 75 -12.33 11.23 52.67
C ASP A 75 -13.84 11.37 52.92
N VAL A 76 -14.55 10.24 52.87
CA VAL A 76 -16.01 10.12 53.06
C VAL A 76 -16.44 10.48 54.50
N THR A 77 -15.50 10.63 55.43
CA THR A 77 -15.78 11.01 56.83
C THR A 77 -15.80 12.51 57.09
N SER A 78 -15.45 13.35 56.10
CA SER A 78 -15.43 14.82 56.25
C SER A 78 -16.83 15.43 56.10
N ALA A 79 -17.24 16.26 57.07
CA ALA A 79 -18.58 16.87 57.12
C ALA A 79 -18.78 18.08 56.19
N ASP A 80 -17.76 18.45 55.40
CA ASP A 80 -17.77 19.64 54.54
C ASP A 80 -17.92 19.25 53.07
N SER A 81 -19.17 19.22 52.60
CA SER A 81 -19.53 18.88 51.22
C SER A 81 -18.98 19.88 50.19
N ALA A 82 -18.70 21.13 50.58
CA ALA A 82 -18.14 22.13 49.68
C ALA A 82 -16.66 21.87 49.38
N ALA A 83 -15.89 21.44 50.40
CA ALA A 83 -14.49 21.03 50.25
C ALA A 83 -14.36 19.75 49.41
N LEU A 84 -15.24 18.77 49.60
CA LEU A 84 -15.29 17.55 48.78
C LEU A 84 -15.54 17.84 47.30
N PHE A 85 -16.45 18.77 46.99
CA PHE A 85 -16.73 19.15 45.60
C PHE A 85 -15.55 19.90 44.94
N GLY A 86 -14.84 20.73 45.70
CA GLY A 86 -13.60 21.38 45.24
C GLY A 86 -12.52 20.38 44.86
N ASN A 87 -12.27 19.39 45.73
CA ASN A 87 -11.28 18.34 45.50
C ASN A 87 -11.64 17.43 44.31
N LEU A 88 -12.94 17.13 44.12
CA LEU A 88 -13.42 16.39 42.95
C LEU A 88 -13.22 17.17 41.65
N LYS A 89 -13.53 18.47 41.65
CA LYS A 89 -13.32 19.34 40.49
C LYS A 89 -11.84 19.41 40.10
N GLU A 90 -10.96 19.61 41.08
CA GLU A 90 -9.52 19.72 40.86
C GLU A 90 -8.92 18.35 40.45
N GLY A 91 -9.41 17.28 41.06
CA GLY A 91 -9.07 15.90 40.74
C GLY A 91 -9.47 15.45 39.33
N LEU A 92 -10.56 15.98 38.78
CA LEU A 92 -11.01 15.68 37.42
C LEU A 92 -10.30 16.48 36.33
N ALA A 93 -9.55 17.53 36.69
CA ALA A 93 -8.77 18.31 35.73
C ALA A 93 -7.52 17.55 35.23
N ALA A 94 -6.87 16.78 36.10
CA ALA A 94 -5.66 16.03 35.76
C ALA A 94 -5.88 14.88 34.72
N PRO A 95 -6.95 14.06 34.80
CA PRO A 95 -7.30 13.09 33.76
C PRO A 95 -7.59 13.74 32.41
N LEU A 96 -8.16 14.96 32.42
CA LEU A 96 -8.43 15.72 31.21
C LEU A 96 -7.13 16.13 30.50
N GLY A 97 -6.08 16.45 31.27
CA GLY A 97 -4.73 16.70 30.76
C GLY A 97 -4.08 15.46 30.14
N GLY A 98 -4.13 14.32 30.83
CA GLY A 98 -3.56 13.05 30.34
C GLY A 98 -4.20 12.57 29.03
N MET A 99 -5.49 12.84 28.82
CA MET A 99 -6.18 12.60 27.55
C MET A 99 -5.62 13.47 26.41
N GLY A 100 -5.26 14.73 26.68
CA GLY A 100 -4.60 15.61 25.71
C GLY A 100 -3.23 15.09 25.26
N THR A 101 -2.43 14.59 26.20
CA THR A 101 -1.13 13.97 25.91
C THR A 101 -1.28 12.71 25.06
N ALA A 102 -2.23 11.83 25.41
CA ALA A 102 -2.57 10.64 24.62
C ALA A 102 -2.94 11.00 23.17
N PHE A 103 -3.84 11.98 23.00
CA PHE A 103 -4.32 12.41 21.69
C PHE A 103 -3.21 13.04 20.83
N SER A 104 -2.39 13.92 21.42
CA SER A 104 -1.27 14.56 20.73
C SER A 104 -0.21 13.54 20.24
N SER A 105 0.07 12.50 21.04
CA SER A 105 1.00 11.43 20.64
C SER A 105 0.43 10.57 19.50
N SER A 106 -0.88 10.32 19.48
CA SER A 106 -1.55 9.63 18.37
C SER A 106 -1.46 10.44 17.08
N LEU A 107 -1.79 11.73 17.15
CA LEU A 107 -1.70 12.65 16.02
C LEU A 107 -0.27 12.73 15.48
N PHE A 108 0.74 12.76 16.36
CA PHE A 108 2.14 12.78 15.95
C PHE A 108 2.53 11.50 15.20
N GLY A 109 2.20 10.32 15.75
CA GLY A 109 2.51 9.03 15.11
C GLY A 109 1.80 8.86 13.76
N LEU A 110 0.53 9.25 13.68
CA LEU A 110 -0.24 9.19 12.44
C LEU A 110 0.24 10.21 11.40
N ALA A 111 0.46 11.47 11.79
CA ALA A 111 0.99 12.49 10.88
C ALA A 111 2.38 12.12 10.35
N GLY A 112 3.25 11.59 11.22
CA GLY A 112 4.56 11.07 10.83
C GLY A 112 4.43 9.91 9.84
N SER A 113 3.51 8.98 10.07
CA SER A 113 3.27 7.86 9.14
C SER A 113 2.75 8.32 7.78
N LEU A 114 1.93 9.39 7.73
CA LEU A 114 1.45 9.99 6.48
C LEU A 114 2.58 10.66 5.70
N VAL A 115 3.46 11.41 6.36
CA VAL A 115 4.61 12.05 5.72
C VAL A 115 5.56 11.00 5.14
N LEU A 116 5.86 9.94 5.90
CA LEU A 116 6.68 8.84 5.39
C LEU A 116 5.99 8.09 4.25
N GLY A 117 4.68 7.82 4.34
CA GLY A 117 3.93 7.20 3.25
C GLY A 117 3.96 8.03 1.97
N PHE A 118 3.91 9.36 2.08
CA PHE A 118 4.06 10.25 0.93
C PHE A 118 5.48 10.22 0.34
N LEU A 119 6.52 10.20 1.18
CA LEU A 119 7.91 10.04 0.74
C LEU A 119 8.15 8.67 0.06
N ASP A 120 7.50 7.62 0.55
CA ASP A 120 7.57 6.28 -0.03
C ASP A 120 6.96 6.24 -1.44
N LEU A 121 5.83 6.92 -1.65
CA LEU A 121 5.22 7.06 -2.97
C LEU A 121 6.13 7.81 -3.96
N GLN A 122 6.70 8.94 -3.54
CA GLN A 122 7.64 9.69 -4.39
C GLN A 122 8.89 8.85 -4.72
N THR A 123 9.41 8.14 -3.73
CA THR A 123 10.56 7.26 -3.89
C THR A 123 10.22 6.15 -4.87
N SER A 124 9.08 5.47 -4.74
CA SER A 124 8.66 4.41 -5.65
C SER A 124 8.53 4.89 -7.11
N GLN A 125 8.01 6.10 -7.34
CA GLN A 125 7.93 6.69 -8.67
C GLN A 125 9.32 6.99 -9.25
N ALA A 126 10.21 7.62 -8.46
CA ALA A 126 11.57 7.94 -8.88
C ALA A 126 12.38 6.66 -9.18
N GLN A 127 12.17 5.60 -8.41
CA GLN A 127 12.80 4.31 -8.63
C GLN A 127 12.34 3.66 -9.95
N ASN A 128 11.03 3.66 -10.24
CA ASN A 128 10.52 3.11 -11.50
C ASN A 128 11.08 3.87 -12.71
N ALA A 129 11.11 5.21 -12.64
CA ALA A 129 11.72 6.03 -13.67
C ALA A 129 13.22 5.70 -13.84
N PHE A 130 13.95 5.57 -12.73
CA PHE A 130 15.36 5.19 -12.76
C PHE A 130 15.60 3.80 -13.37
N TYR A 131 14.74 2.80 -13.11
CA TYR A 131 14.84 1.49 -13.76
C TYR A 131 14.65 1.58 -15.26
N THR A 132 13.62 2.30 -15.71
CA THR A 132 13.38 2.53 -17.14
C THR A 132 14.56 3.25 -17.79
N ASP A 133 15.08 4.30 -17.16
CA ASP A 133 16.24 5.04 -17.67
C ASP A 133 17.51 4.16 -17.74
N LEU A 134 17.72 3.28 -16.76
CA LEU A 134 18.82 2.31 -16.76
C LEU A 134 18.67 1.27 -17.88
N GLU A 135 17.45 0.77 -18.09
CA GLU A 135 17.12 -0.18 -19.15
C GLU A 135 17.35 0.45 -20.54
N ASP A 136 16.91 1.70 -20.73
CA ASP A 136 17.10 2.46 -21.96
C ASP A 136 18.59 2.73 -22.23
N TRP A 137 19.35 3.15 -21.20
CA TRP A 137 20.79 3.39 -21.32
C TRP A 137 21.54 2.11 -21.71
N MET A 138 21.19 0.97 -21.10
CA MET A 138 21.80 -0.33 -21.43
C MET A 138 21.45 -0.80 -22.84
N THR A 139 20.21 -0.61 -23.29
CA THR A 139 19.80 -0.93 -24.66
C THR A 139 20.60 -0.11 -25.67
N SER A 140 20.80 1.19 -25.40
CA SER A 140 21.61 2.08 -26.26
C SER A 140 23.07 1.64 -26.39
N MET A 141 23.69 1.15 -25.31
CA MET A 141 25.08 0.68 -25.32
C MET A 141 25.22 -0.63 -26.11
N THR A 142 24.20 -1.49 -26.08
CA THR A 142 24.21 -2.79 -26.76
C THR A 142 23.95 -2.67 -28.26
N GLU A 143 23.10 -1.73 -28.69
CA GLU A 143 22.88 -1.42 -30.12
C GLU A 143 24.13 -0.81 -30.79
N LEU A 144 24.92 -0.02 -30.06
CA LEU A 144 26.16 0.60 -30.56
C LEU A 144 27.29 -0.42 -30.79
N ASP A 145 27.26 -1.60 -30.17
CA ASP A 145 28.26 -2.66 -30.33
C ASP A 145 27.92 -3.66 -31.47
N HIS A 146 26.71 -3.58 -32.02
CA HIS A 146 26.23 -4.40 -33.14
C HIS A 146 26.37 -3.84 -34.59
N PRO A 147 27.05 -2.73 -34.91
CA PRO A 147 27.31 -2.39 -36.32
C PRO A 147 28.42 -3.25 -36.95
N VAL A 148 29.25 -3.93 -36.15
CA VAL A 148 30.41 -4.70 -36.66
C VAL A 148 30.03 -6.11 -37.13
N THR A 149 29.06 -6.76 -36.49
CA THR A 149 28.56 -8.08 -36.94
C THR A 149 27.71 -7.98 -38.21
N ALA A 150 27.08 -6.83 -38.47
CA ALA A 150 26.36 -6.57 -39.72
C ALA A 150 27.31 -6.32 -40.91
N MET A 151 28.50 -5.74 -40.67
CA MET A 151 29.44 -5.41 -41.74
C MET A 151 30.36 -6.58 -42.11
N GLN A 152 30.72 -7.44 -41.16
CA GLN A 152 31.58 -8.61 -41.41
C GLN A 152 30.83 -9.82 -42.00
N ALA A 153 29.51 -9.90 -41.83
CA ALA A 153 28.67 -10.90 -42.49
C ALA A 153 28.50 -10.64 -44.00
N ASN A 154 28.71 -9.40 -44.46
CA ASN A 154 28.53 -9.00 -45.86
C ASN A 154 29.77 -9.26 -46.76
N SER A 155 30.91 -9.66 -46.19
CA SER A 155 32.16 -9.83 -46.95
C SER A 155 32.69 -11.26 -47.08
N MET A 156 32.00 -12.28 -46.52
CA MET A 156 32.51 -13.68 -46.57
C MET A 156 31.51 -14.78 -46.95
N ALA A 157 30.22 -14.50 -47.18
CA ALA A 157 29.24 -15.57 -47.42
C ALA A 157 28.47 -15.40 -48.74
N GLY A 158 29.17 -15.56 -49.86
CA GLY A 158 28.52 -15.84 -51.12
C GLY A 158 27.70 -17.13 -51.03
N GLY A 159 26.37 -17.01 -51.08
CA GLY A 159 25.46 -18.01 -51.65
C GLY A 159 24.75 -19.01 -50.71
N GLY A 160 25.08 -19.09 -49.42
CA GLY A 160 24.48 -20.11 -48.51
C GLY A 160 23.70 -19.57 -47.30
N ALA A 161 24.06 -18.39 -46.78
CA ALA A 161 23.51 -17.87 -45.52
C ALA A 161 22.12 -17.23 -45.66
N ASP A 162 21.78 -16.67 -46.83
CA ASP A 162 20.47 -16.05 -47.07
C ASP A 162 19.31 -17.05 -47.03
N MET A 163 19.53 -18.30 -47.45
CA MET A 163 18.52 -19.36 -47.39
C MET A 163 18.23 -19.77 -45.94
N GLN A 164 19.27 -19.84 -45.10
CA GLN A 164 19.14 -20.21 -43.70
C GLN A 164 18.50 -19.06 -42.88
N ALA A 165 18.89 -17.82 -43.14
CA ALA A 165 18.27 -16.64 -42.53
C ALA A 165 16.80 -16.47 -42.97
N ALA A 166 16.46 -16.83 -44.21
CA ALA A 166 15.07 -16.84 -44.68
C ALA A 166 14.22 -17.92 -43.98
N ILE A 167 14.76 -19.11 -43.76
CA ILE A 167 14.10 -20.19 -43.01
C ILE A 167 13.91 -19.81 -41.54
N GLU A 168 14.91 -19.17 -40.94
CA GLU A 168 14.86 -18.72 -39.55
C GLU A 168 13.85 -17.58 -39.34
N ARG A 169 13.78 -16.63 -40.30
CA ARG A 169 12.72 -15.61 -40.35
C ARG A 169 11.33 -16.21 -40.55
N LEU A 170 11.20 -17.26 -41.35
CA LEU A 170 9.93 -17.96 -41.54
C LEU A 170 9.50 -18.71 -40.28
N GLY A 171 10.44 -19.35 -39.58
CA GLY A 171 10.22 -19.98 -38.28
C GLY A 171 9.80 -18.98 -37.20
N ALA A 172 10.48 -17.83 -37.11
CA ALA A 172 10.12 -16.76 -36.19
C ALA A 172 8.73 -16.17 -36.48
N ASN A 173 8.39 -15.98 -37.77
CA ASN A 173 7.06 -15.52 -38.18
C ASN A 173 5.96 -16.54 -37.86
N MET A 174 6.22 -17.85 -38.05
CA MET A 174 5.27 -18.90 -37.65
C MET A 174 5.12 -19.00 -36.13
N GLN A 175 6.19 -18.77 -35.36
CA GLN A 175 6.13 -18.79 -33.90
C GLN A 175 5.37 -17.57 -33.35
N ASN A 176 5.59 -16.39 -33.93
CA ASN A 176 4.82 -15.18 -33.63
C ASN A 176 3.34 -15.31 -34.02
N GLN A 177 3.02 -16.00 -35.12
CA GLN A 177 1.64 -16.27 -35.52
C GLN A 177 0.93 -17.20 -34.53
N ASN A 178 1.62 -18.22 -34.02
CA ASN A 178 1.08 -19.10 -32.98
C ASN A 178 0.93 -18.39 -31.63
N ALA A 179 1.88 -17.53 -31.24
CA ALA A 179 1.78 -16.70 -30.04
C ALA A 179 0.62 -15.70 -30.15
N SER A 180 0.42 -15.08 -31.31
CA SER A 180 -0.69 -14.18 -31.60
C SER A 180 -2.05 -14.90 -31.55
N GLN A 181 -2.16 -16.10 -32.12
CA GLN A 181 -3.39 -16.90 -32.02
C GLN A 181 -3.70 -17.33 -30.57
N ASN A 182 -2.69 -17.68 -29.78
CA ASN A 182 -2.87 -18.00 -28.37
C ASN A 182 -3.29 -16.77 -27.55
N ALA A 183 -2.71 -15.59 -27.81
CA ALA A 183 -3.10 -14.34 -27.17
C ALA A 183 -4.55 -13.94 -27.52
N ILE A 184 -4.96 -14.12 -28.77
CA ILE A 184 -6.34 -13.84 -29.22
C ILE A 184 -7.34 -14.78 -28.53
N ARG A 185 -7.00 -16.07 -28.35
CA ARG A 185 -7.84 -17.03 -27.62
C ARG A 185 -7.95 -16.67 -26.13
N ALA A 186 -6.84 -16.32 -25.48
CA ALA A 186 -6.83 -15.88 -24.09
C ALA A 186 -7.63 -14.59 -23.89
N MET A 187 -7.55 -13.62 -24.82
CA MET A 187 -8.38 -12.41 -24.81
C MET A 187 -9.88 -12.73 -24.99
N ALA A 188 -10.23 -13.68 -25.84
CA ALA A 188 -11.63 -14.10 -26.04
C ALA A 188 -12.20 -14.85 -24.83
N GLU A 189 -11.38 -15.57 -24.07
CA GLU A 189 -11.76 -16.17 -22.78
C GLU A 189 -11.91 -15.12 -21.68
N LEU A 190 -10.97 -14.18 -21.60
CA LEU A 190 -11.03 -13.06 -20.65
C LEU A 190 -12.27 -12.18 -20.91
N ALA A 191 -12.57 -11.85 -22.16
CA ALA A 191 -13.75 -11.06 -22.53
C ALA A 191 -15.06 -11.76 -22.11
N ARG A 192 -15.13 -13.09 -22.26
CA ARG A 192 -16.28 -13.88 -21.78
C ARG A 192 -16.34 -13.93 -20.25
N GLY A 193 -15.20 -14.02 -19.57
CA GLY A 193 -15.12 -13.95 -18.11
C GLY A 193 -15.58 -12.60 -17.55
N ILE A 194 -15.19 -11.50 -18.20
CA ILE A 194 -15.59 -10.14 -17.81
C ILE A 194 -17.09 -9.94 -18.02
N ASP A 195 -17.67 -10.38 -19.14
CA ASP A 195 -19.13 -10.31 -19.36
C ASP A 195 -19.90 -11.11 -18.30
N GLY A 196 -19.40 -12.29 -17.92
CA GLY A 196 -19.95 -13.09 -16.83
C GLY A 196 -19.89 -12.38 -15.48
N LEU A 197 -18.75 -11.76 -15.14
CA LEU A 197 -18.57 -11.02 -13.89
C LEU A 197 -19.46 -9.78 -13.83
N VAL A 198 -19.58 -9.03 -14.93
CA VAL A 198 -20.44 -7.84 -15.01
C VAL A 198 -21.92 -8.22 -14.83
N LYS A 199 -22.37 -9.34 -15.41
CA LYS A 199 -23.72 -9.85 -15.17
C LYS A 199 -23.93 -10.24 -13.71
N HIS A 200 -22.96 -10.92 -13.10
CA HIS A 200 -23.03 -11.29 -11.68
C HIS A 200 -23.10 -10.05 -10.77
N ILE A 201 -22.28 -9.03 -11.01
CA ILE A 201 -22.31 -7.77 -10.26
C ILE A 201 -23.66 -7.06 -10.40
N ARG A 202 -24.27 -7.06 -11.60
CA ARG A 202 -25.61 -6.47 -11.77
C ARG A 202 -26.67 -7.21 -10.96
N THR A 203 -26.63 -8.55 -10.94
CA THR A 203 -27.54 -9.35 -10.12
C THR A 203 -27.38 -9.03 -8.63
N GLU A 204 -26.14 -8.99 -8.12
CA GLU A 204 -25.84 -8.62 -6.73
C GLU A 204 -26.31 -7.21 -6.38
N GLN A 205 -26.12 -6.24 -7.28
CA GLN A 205 -26.59 -4.87 -7.06
C GLN A 205 -28.12 -4.76 -7.02
N ASP A 206 -28.83 -5.54 -7.83
CA ASP A 206 -30.30 -5.56 -7.81
C ASP A 206 -30.82 -6.22 -6.53
N ASP A 207 -30.16 -7.27 -6.03
CA ASP A 207 -30.55 -7.92 -4.77
C ASP A 207 -30.21 -7.05 -3.54
N LEU A 208 -29.06 -6.36 -3.54
CA LEU A 208 -28.74 -5.36 -2.51
C LEU A 208 -29.77 -4.23 -2.47
N ARG A 209 -30.23 -3.75 -3.63
CA ARG A 209 -31.27 -2.72 -3.71
C ARG A 209 -32.60 -3.20 -3.12
N LYS A 210 -33.00 -4.44 -3.39
CA LYS A 210 -34.20 -5.03 -2.76
C LYS A 210 -34.04 -5.12 -1.25
N TYR A 211 -32.89 -5.61 -0.78
CA TYR A 211 -32.62 -5.74 0.66
C TYR A 211 -32.64 -4.39 1.38
N ILE A 212 -32.06 -3.34 0.81
CA ILE A 212 -32.11 -1.97 1.36
C ILE A 212 -33.56 -1.46 1.46
N ASN A 213 -34.37 -1.71 0.43
CA ASN A 213 -35.79 -1.31 0.44
C ASN A 213 -36.60 -2.07 1.51
N GLU A 214 -36.41 -3.39 1.62
CA GLU A 214 -37.05 -4.23 2.64
C GLU A 214 -36.63 -3.83 4.06
N GLN A 215 -35.35 -3.52 4.28
CA GLN A 215 -34.83 -3.02 5.55
C GLN A 215 -35.35 -1.61 5.86
N GLY A 216 -35.55 -0.77 4.84
CA GLY A 216 -36.18 0.54 4.96
C GLY A 216 -37.63 0.44 5.41
N GLU A 217 -38.42 -0.44 4.79
CA GLU A 217 -39.80 -0.72 5.23
C GLU A 217 -39.85 -1.27 6.65
N THR A 218 -38.95 -2.19 6.99
CA THR A 218 -38.86 -2.77 8.34
C THR A 218 -38.56 -1.70 9.37
N ASN A 219 -37.57 -0.82 9.11
CA ASN A 219 -37.27 0.31 9.98
C ASN A 219 -38.45 1.27 10.13
N LYS A 220 -39.20 1.51 9.05
CA LYS A 220 -40.39 2.36 9.10
C LYS A 220 -41.47 1.73 9.99
N ARG A 221 -41.78 0.44 9.82
CA ARG A 221 -42.74 -0.29 10.67
C ARG A 221 -42.31 -0.32 12.14
N LEU A 222 -41.00 -0.46 12.40
CA LEU A 222 -40.45 -0.46 13.76
C LEU A 222 -40.58 0.92 14.40
N ARG A 223 -40.34 2.01 13.64
CA ARG A 223 -40.63 3.38 14.08
C ARG A 223 -42.11 3.60 14.35
N ASP A 224 -42.99 3.17 13.45
CA ASP A 224 -44.44 3.30 13.60
C ASP A 224 -44.95 2.53 14.84
N LEU A 225 -44.40 1.35 15.13
CA LEU A 225 -44.69 0.58 16.35
C LEU A 225 -44.19 1.28 17.62
N ILE A 226 -42.97 1.84 17.59
CA ILE A 226 -42.44 2.61 18.72
C ILE A 226 -43.31 3.85 18.95
N GLU A 227 -43.73 4.53 17.89
CA GLU A 227 -44.60 5.71 17.97
C GLU A 227 -46.00 5.35 18.47
N ALA A 228 -46.56 4.20 18.04
CA ALA A 228 -47.83 3.69 18.58
C ALA A 228 -47.73 3.34 20.07
N MET A 229 -46.65 2.68 20.50
CA MET A 229 -46.39 2.37 21.92
C MET A 229 -46.16 3.62 22.77
N LEU A 230 -45.55 4.67 22.21
CA LEU A 230 -45.34 5.95 22.89
C LEU A 230 -46.63 6.78 22.96
N ASN A 231 -47.51 6.65 21.96
CA ASN A 231 -48.78 7.37 21.87
C ASN A 231 -49.94 6.62 22.53
N GLU A 232 -49.76 5.41 23.04
CA GLU A 232 -50.75 4.68 23.85
C GLU A 232 -50.78 5.32 25.25
N PRO A 233 -51.68 6.26 25.54
CA PRO A 233 -51.61 7.08 26.74
C PRO A 233 -52.55 6.47 27.77
N ASP A 234 -52.00 5.92 28.86
CA ASP A 234 -52.63 5.88 30.19
C ASP A 234 -54.13 5.47 30.24
N ASN A 235 -54.62 4.66 29.28
CA ASN A 235 -56.05 4.30 29.19
C ASN A 235 -56.41 3.09 30.08
N GLU A 236 -55.43 2.57 30.82
CA GLU A 236 -55.63 1.52 31.84
C GLU A 236 -55.68 2.08 33.28
N ARG A 237 -55.69 3.42 33.46
CA ARG A 237 -55.75 4.05 34.81
C ARG A 237 -57.05 4.78 35.14
N ARG A 238 -58.12 4.55 34.38
CA ARG A 238 -59.47 5.05 34.70
C ARG A 238 -60.52 3.99 34.39
N ASP A 239 -60.59 2.97 35.24
CA ASP A 239 -61.82 2.28 35.63
C ASP A 239 -61.65 1.73 37.06
#